data_AF-R9IPQ0-F1
#
_entry.id   AF-R9IPQ0-F1
#
_cell.length_a   1.000
_cell.length_b   1.000
_cell.length_c   1.000
_cell.angle_alpha   90.00
_cell.angle_beta   90.00
_cell.angle_gamma   90.00
#
_symmetry.space_group_name_H-M   'P 1'
#
loop_
_entity.id
_entity.type
_entity.pdbx_description
1 polymer ?
#
loop_
_entity_poly.entity_id
_entity_poly.type
_entity_poly.pdbx_seq_one_letter_code
_entity_poly.pdbx_strand_id
1 'polypeptide(L)'
;MNVYRFTDNFSIWMENDNGNVKIEEIGLERLDEYGLWLQVIDETGQEVFCHNKPESYPVRYSASELILLRSSAYQQGNTVFVNSYEDSGETWSYLIGFPYAIGKYMLYYNGENVGRLSPLFRMGIFFGLCAIILFVIFYGFWLTRHLGKIAKGIHNVSMRSYTMLPERGVFGEIYGALNKMDAEICHSDKVQQDTERIRREWIANITHDLKTPLSPIKGYAELLMDSLTLDIDLFGRAVNNQTGTGRRLYAAAVYP
;
A
#
# COMPACT_ATOMS: atom_id res chain seq x y z
N MET A 1 11.87 38.21 -1.58
CA MET A 1 12.79 38.79 -2.58
C MET A 1 13.66 37.69 -3.20
N ASN A 2 13.90 37.68 -4.52
CA ASN A 2 15.07 36.99 -5.09
C ASN A 2 16.20 38.03 -5.15
N VAL A 3 17.21 37.86 -4.30
CA VAL A 3 18.30 38.84 -4.10
C VAL A 3 18.96 39.21 -5.43
N TYR A 4 19.48 38.22 -6.16
CA TYR A 4 20.17 38.44 -7.44
C TYR A 4 19.29 39.19 -8.44
N ARG A 5 18.04 38.75 -8.63
CA ARG A 5 17.12 39.41 -9.59
C ARG A 5 16.71 40.82 -9.16
N PHE A 6 16.72 41.12 -7.86
CA PHE A 6 16.46 42.47 -7.38
C PHE A 6 17.67 43.37 -7.60
N THR A 7 18.87 42.91 -7.24
CA THR A 7 20.09 43.70 -7.39
C THR A 7 20.46 43.93 -8.85
N ASP A 8 20.21 42.96 -9.74
CA ASP A 8 20.53 43.06 -11.18
C ASP A 8 19.58 44.03 -11.91
N ASN A 9 18.31 44.06 -11.50
CA ASN A 9 17.29 44.92 -12.10
C ASN A 9 17.13 46.28 -11.38
N PHE A 10 17.92 46.58 -10.35
CA PHE A 10 17.73 47.81 -9.56
C PHE A 10 17.97 49.08 -10.39
N SER A 11 18.86 49.00 -11.39
CA SER A 11 19.13 50.09 -12.34
C SER A 11 17.93 50.53 -13.18
N ILE A 12 16.81 49.79 -13.18
CA ILE A 12 15.55 50.24 -13.81
C ILE A 12 14.99 51.49 -13.10
N TRP A 13 15.26 51.65 -11.80
CA TRP A 13 14.85 52.82 -11.00
C TRP A 13 15.95 53.89 -10.93
N MET A 14 17.00 53.79 -11.73
CA MET A 14 18.08 54.79 -11.79
C MET A 14 17.92 55.62 -13.06
N GLU A 15 17.74 56.93 -12.89
CA GLU A 15 17.71 57.91 -13.97
C GLU A 15 18.97 58.78 -13.91
N ASN A 16 19.49 59.14 -15.09
CA ASN A 16 20.60 60.07 -15.24
C ASN A 16 20.08 61.44 -15.70
N ASP A 17 20.21 62.47 -14.86
CA ASP A 17 19.91 63.85 -15.22
C ASP A 17 21.21 64.65 -15.34
N ASN A 18 21.80 64.61 -16.55
CA ASN A 18 23.01 65.35 -16.93
C ASN A 18 24.20 65.12 -15.99
N GLY A 19 24.50 63.85 -15.68
CA GLY A 19 25.61 63.44 -14.81
C GLY A 19 25.24 63.35 -13.32
N ASN A 20 24.02 63.73 -12.94
CA ASN A 20 23.48 63.48 -11.59
C ASN A 20 22.57 62.26 -11.62
N VAL A 21 22.98 61.18 -10.94
CA VAL A 21 22.15 60.00 -10.74
C VAL A 21 21.02 60.32 -9.76
N LYS A 22 19.78 60.13 -10.21
CA LYS A 22 18.57 60.15 -9.37
C LYS A 22 18.01 58.73 -9.32
N ILE A 23 17.34 58.41 -8.20
CA ILE A 23 16.66 57.13 -8.03
C ILE A 23 15.17 57.40 -7.83
N GLU A 24 14.32 56.65 -8.52
CA GLU A 24 12.87 56.74 -8.36
C GLU A 24 12.45 56.44 -6.91
N GLU A 25 11.41 57.12 -6.43
CA GLU A 25 10.85 56.94 -5.09
C GLU A 25 10.46 55.47 -4.82
N ILE A 26 9.94 54.76 -5.83
CA ILE A 26 9.62 53.33 -5.79
C ILE A 26 10.86 52.45 -5.49
N GLY A 27 12.04 52.86 -5.97
CA GLY A 27 13.31 52.19 -5.69
C GLY A 27 13.74 52.39 -4.24
N LEU A 28 13.58 53.61 -3.70
CA LEU A 28 13.91 53.96 -2.31
C LEU A 28 12.96 53.29 -1.31
N GLU A 29 11.64 53.34 -1.54
CA GLU A 29 10.63 52.65 -0.72
C GLU A 29 10.94 51.15 -0.56
N ARG A 30 11.40 50.51 -1.64
CA ARG A 30 11.81 49.09 -1.59
C ARG A 30 13.08 48.87 -0.80
N LEU A 31 14.07 49.77 -0.87
CA LEU A 31 15.25 49.64 0.00
C LEU A 31 14.84 49.74 1.47
N ASP A 32 13.94 50.66 1.81
CA ASP A 32 13.41 50.83 3.16
C ASP A 32 12.57 49.63 3.64
N GLU A 33 11.67 49.09 2.78
CA GLU A 33 10.85 47.89 3.08
C GLU A 33 11.71 46.70 3.53
N TYR A 34 12.84 46.49 2.86
CA TYR A 34 13.75 45.36 3.12
C TYR A 34 14.93 45.71 4.05
N GLY A 35 14.99 46.95 4.58
CA GLY A 35 16.08 47.40 5.46
C GLY A 35 17.46 47.39 4.78
N LEU A 36 17.49 47.66 3.47
CA LEU A 36 18.69 47.65 2.64
C LEU A 36 19.31 49.04 2.55
N TRP A 37 20.60 49.07 2.22
CA TRP A 37 21.30 50.30 1.89
C TRP A 37 21.82 50.28 0.46
N LEU A 38 21.93 51.47 -0.11
CA LEU A 38 22.41 51.72 -1.47
C LEU A 38 23.55 52.73 -1.43
N GLN A 39 24.58 52.49 -2.24
CA GLN A 39 25.65 53.43 -2.52
C GLN A 39 25.91 53.42 -4.03
N VAL A 40 25.89 54.58 -4.68
CA VAL A 40 26.23 54.73 -6.10
C VAL A 40 27.53 55.52 -6.19
N ILE A 41 28.45 55.04 -7.03
CA ILE A 41 29.77 55.62 -7.26
C ILE A 41 30.00 55.84 -8.77
N ASP A 42 30.80 56.84 -9.09
CA ASP A 42 31.24 57.15 -10.45
C ASP A 42 32.43 56.30 -10.94
N GLU A 43 32.89 56.56 -12.16
CA GLU A 43 34.08 55.92 -12.76
C GLU A 43 35.38 56.19 -12.00
N THR A 44 35.47 57.30 -11.24
CA THR A 44 36.62 57.63 -10.40
C THR A 44 36.63 56.87 -9.07
N GLY A 45 35.55 56.11 -8.83
CA GLY A 45 35.27 55.35 -7.62
C GLY A 45 34.74 56.21 -6.47
N GLN A 46 34.26 57.43 -6.74
CA GLN A 46 33.76 58.38 -5.76
C GLN A 46 32.24 58.30 -5.64
N GLU A 47 31.72 58.35 -4.42
CA GLU A 47 30.28 58.37 -4.11
C GLU A 47 29.57 59.59 -4.70
N VAL A 48 28.54 59.32 -5.52
CA VAL A 48 27.62 60.32 -6.07
C VAL A 48 26.25 60.30 -5.39
N PHE A 49 25.86 59.15 -4.80
CA PHE A 49 24.61 59.01 -4.07
C PHE A 49 24.72 57.93 -2.98
N CYS A 50 24.04 58.11 -1.84
CA CYS A 50 23.87 57.05 -0.85
C CYS A 50 22.51 57.13 -0.13
N HIS A 51 22.00 55.96 0.29
CA HIS A 51 20.76 55.80 1.06
C HIS A 51 20.95 54.72 2.14
N ASN A 52 20.60 55.02 3.39
CA ASN A 52 20.78 54.15 4.57
C ASN A 52 22.19 53.56 4.79
N LYS A 53 23.23 54.11 4.15
CA LYS A 53 24.60 53.56 4.18
C LYS A 53 25.19 53.54 5.62
N PRO A 54 25.73 52.40 6.10
CA PRO A 54 26.44 52.34 7.37
C PRO A 54 27.75 53.15 7.35
N GLU A 55 28.10 53.78 8.46
CA GLU A 55 29.36 54.56 8.62
C GLU A 55 30.64 53.74 8.41
N SER A 56 30.57 52.40 8.43
CA SER A 56 31.71 51.51 8.21
C SER A 56 32.21 51.46 6.76
N TYR A 57 31.42 51.94 5.79
CA TYR A 57 31.73 51.89 4.36
C TYR A 57 32.30 53.22 3.84
N PRO A 58 33.45 53.21 3.16
CA PRO A 58 34.12 54.43 2.71
C PRO A 58 33.33 55.15 1.60
N VAL A 59 33.63 56.44 1.44
CA VAL A 59 33.04 57.34 0.43
C VAL A 59 33.74 57.20 -0.94
N ARG A 60 34.88 56.50 -0.99
CA ARG A 60 35.64 56.25 -2.21
C ARG A 60 36.23 54.84 -2.20
N TYR A 61 36.23 54.19 -3.36
CA TYR A 61 36.85 52.89 -3.59
C TYR A 61 37.80 52.94 -4.79
N SER A 62 38.82 52.10 -4.78
CA SER A 62 39.57 51.74 -5.97
C SER A 62 38.86 50.63 -6.76
N ALA A 63 39.12 50.53 -8.07
CA ALA A 63 38.60 49.43 -8.90
C ALA A 63 38.93 48.04 -8.32
N SER A 64 40.10 47.89 -7.68
CA SER A 64 40.52 46.66 -6.99
C SER A 64 39.60 46.31 -5.81
N GLU A 65 39.21 47.30 -5.01
CA GLU A 65 38.32 47.10 -3.85
C GLU A 65 36.89 46.74 -4.29
N LEU A 66 36.40 47.32 -5.40
CA LEU A 66 35.10 46.97 -5.97
C LEU A 66 35.03 45.52 -6.47
N ILE A 67 36.10 45.04 -7.11
CA ILE A 67 36.22 43.64 -7.54
C ILE A 67 36.26 42.69 -6.31
N LEU A 68 36.94 43.10 -5.24
CA LEU A 68 36.94 42.36 -3.98
C LEU A 68 35.55 42.34 -3.33
N LEU A 69 34.82 43.46 -3.28
CA LEU A 69 33.44 43.54 -2.75
C LEU A 69 32.43 42.71 -3.57
N ARG A 70 32.59 42.66 -4.90
CA ARG A 70 31.79 41.77 -5.75
C ARG A 70 31.95 40.32 -5.34
N SER A 71 33.19 39.91 -5.02
CA SER A 71 33.57 38.54 -4.64
C SER A 71 33.43 38.25 -3.13
N SER A 72 33.34 39.27 -2.27
CA SER A 72 33.35 39.09 -0.82
C SER A 72 32.06 38.44 -0.33
N ALA A 73 32.20 37.57 0.67
CA ALA A 73 31.09 37.05 1.45
C ALA A 73 30.56 38.13 2.43
N TYR A 74 29.63 37.73 3.30
CA TYR A 74 29.13 38.55 4.41
C TYR A 74 30.28 39.07 5.28
N GLN A 75 30.48 40.39 5.31
CA GLN A 75 31.53 41.09 6.06
C GLN A 75 30.98 42.40 6.62
N GLN A 76 31.51 42.86 7.76
CA GLN A 76 31.03 44.08 8.45
C GLN A 76 29.49 44.10 8.65
N GLY A 77 28.88 42.93 8.93
CA GLY A 77 27.45 42.81 9.15
C GLY A 77 26.57 42.86 7.89
N ASN A 78 27.16 42.87 6.68
CA ASN A 78 26.40 42.96 5.43
C ASN A 78 26.93 42.02 4.34
N THR A 79 26.05 41.52 3.46
CA THR A 79 26.45 41.00 2.14
C THR A 79 26.20 42.11 1.12
N VAL A 80 27.26 42.57 0.45
CA VAL A 80 27.17 43.62 -0.57
C VAL A 80 27.14 43.00 -1.96
N PHE A 81 26.23 43.45 -2.82
CA PHE A 81 26.21 43.14 -4.25
C PHE A 81 26.64 44.38 -5.03
N VAL A 82 27.56 44.20 -5.97
CA VAL A 82 28.14 45.28 -6.79
C VAL A 82 27.78 45.01 -8.25
N ASN A 83 27.04 45.93 -8.85
CA ASN A 83 26.61 45.91 -10.24
C ASN A 83 26.96 47.24 -10.92
N SER A 84 26.97 47.24 -12.25
CA SER A 84 27.25 48.41 -13.08
C SER A 84 25.98 48.85 -13.81
N TYR A 85 25.82 50.17 -13.96
CA TYR A 85 24.83 50.84 -14.78
C TYR A 85 25.58 51.74 -15.75
N GLU A 86 25.30 51.61 -17.05
CA GLU A 86 25.90 52.39 -18.12
C GLU A 86 24.78 53.15 -18.82
N ASP A 87 24.88 54.48 -18.85
CA ASP A 87 23.96 55.35 -19.58
C ASP A 87 24.72 56.55 -20.15
N SER A 88 24.28 57.05 -21.30
CA SER A 88 24.83 58.24 -21.96
C SER A 88 26.35 58.24 -22.23
N GLY A 89 27.02 57.09 -22.08
CA GLY A 89 28.47 56.92 -22.26
C GLY A 89 29.30 57.01 -20.98
N GLU A 90 28.67 57.15 -19.81
CA GLU A 90 29.32 57.12 -18.49
C GLU A 90 28.89 55.85 -17.73
N THR A 91 29.80 55.29 -16.92
CA THR A 91 29.54 54.07 -16.14
C THR A 91 29.50 54.35 -14.64
N TRP A 92 28.35 54.14 -14.02
CA TRP A 92 28.22 54.13 -12.55
C TRP A 92 28.26 52.69 -12.03
N SER A 93 28.88 52.50 -10.87
CA SER A 93 28.71 51.26 -10.10
C SER A 93 27.77 51.52 -8.93
N TYR A 94 26.86 50.59 -8.67
CA TYR A 94 25.98 50.66 -7.51
C TYR A 94 26.15 49.42 -6.63
N LEU A 95 26.17 49.67 -5.33
CA LEU A 95 26.38 48.71 -4.27
C LEU A 95 25.11 48.63 -3.43
N ILE A 96 24.51 47.44 -3.36
CA ILE A 96 23.34 47.18 -2.50
C ILE A 96 23.77 46.24 -1.38
N GLY A 97 23.67 46.72 -0.14
CA GLY A 97 24.02 45.95 1.04
C GLY A 97 22.80 45.36 1.74
N PHE A 98 22.92 44.08 2.07
CA PHE A 98 21.90 43.32 2.79
C PHE A 98 22.40 43.02 4.22
N PRO A 99 21.67 43.37 5.28
CA PRO A 99 22.04 43.07 6.68
C PRO A 99 21.80 41.58 7.05
N TYR A 100 21.96 40.68 6.07
CA TYR A 100 21.71 39.25 6.18
C TYR A 100 22.82 38.45 5.48
N ALA A 101 23.21 37.32 6.06
CA ALA A 101 24.25 36.45 5.51
C ALA A 101 23.77 35.68 4.26
N ILE A 102 23.92 36.30 3.09
CA ILE A 102 23.55 35.69 1.80
C ILE A 102 24.76 34.96 1.21
N GLY A 103 24.60 33.65 0.98
CA GLY A 103 25.63 32.79 0.40
C GLY A 103 25.81 33.02 -1.11
N LYS A 104 26.89 33.72 -1.50
CA LYS A 104 27.31 33.87 -2.90
C LYS A 104 28.05 32.59 -3.37
N TYR A 105 27.32 31.61 -3.89
CA TYR A 105 27.94 30.41 -4.47
C TYR A 105 28.46 30.67 -5.88
N MET A 106 29.69 31.18 -6.00
CA MET A 106 30.39 31.28 -7.28
C MET A 106 30.94 29.91 -7.69
N LEU A 107 30.19 29.18 -8.52
CA LEU A 107 30.63 27.92 -9.11
C LEU A 107 31.61 28.17 -10.28
N TYR A 108 32.87 28.42 -9.94
CA TYR A 108 33.97 28.46 -10.91
C TYR A 108 34.25 27.05 -11.46
N TYR A 109 33.71 26.76 -12.64
CA TYR A 109 33.83 25.45 -13.26
C TYR A 109 34.67 25.51 -14.55
N ASN A 110 35.83 24.84 -14.55
CA ASN A 110 36.76 24.87 -15.65
C ASN A 110 36.32 23.94 -16.80
N GLY A 111 35.81 24.56 -17.88
CA GLY A 111 35.12 23.93 -19.02
C GLY A 111 35.81 22.71 -19.66
N GLU A 112 37.14 22.67 -19.71
CA GLU A 112 37.89 21.59 -20.40
C GLU A 112 37.69 20.21 -19.77
N ASN A 113 37.66 20.12 -18.43
CA ASN A 113 37.50 18.83 -17.75
C ASN A 113 36.02 18.41 -17.65
N VAL A 114 35.09 19.35 -17.81
CA VAL A 114 33.63 19.11 -17.84
C VAL A 114 33.25 18.22 -19.02
N GLY A 115 33.85 18.45 -20.19
CA GLY A 115 33.61 17.67 -21.39
C GLY A 115 33.92 16.18 -21.22
N ARG A 116 34.81 15.83 -20.28
CA ARG A 116 35.23 14.43 -20.00
C ARG A 116 34.49 13.79 -18.81
N LEU A 117 34.15 14.54 -17.76
CA LEU A 117 33.34 13.98 -16.66
C LEU A 117 31.83 13.94 -16.98
N SER A 118 31.30 14.89 -17.75
CA SER A 118 29.86 14.92 -18.08
C SER A 118 29.32 13.70 -18.85
N PRO A 119 30.04 13.03 -19.79
CA PRO A 119 29.56 11.77 -20.36
C PRO A 119 29.59 10.61 -19.36
N LEU A 120 30.56 10.57 -18.44
CA LEU A 120 30.65 9.52 -17.41
C LEU A 120 29.53 9.64 -16.38
N PHE A 121 29.22 10.85 -15.90
CA PHE A 121 28.05 11.06 -15.03
C PHE A 121 26.73 10.74 -15.75
N ARG A 122 26.59 11.12 -17.03
CA ARG A 122 25.39 10.81 -17.83
C ARG A 122 25.21 9.32 -18.06
N MET A 123 26.29 8.61 -18.39
CA MET A 123 26.32 7.14 -18.46
C MET A 123 25.97 6.53 -17.09
N GLY A 124 26.56 7.00 -16.00
CA GLY A 124 26.28 6.51 -14.64
C GLY A 124 24.81 6.67 -14.24
N ILE A 125 24.18 7.81 -14.54
CA ILE A 125 22.75 8.04 -14.33
C ILE A 125 21.92 7.09 -15.20
N PHE A 126 22.27 6.91 -16.47
CA PHE A 126 21.57 5.98 -17.37
C PHE A 126 21.66 4.53 -16.89
N PHE A 127 22.85 4.05 -16.55
CA PHE A 127 23.04 2.70 -15.98
C PHE A 127 22.34 2.54 -14.63
N GLY A 128 22.32 3.57 -13.78
CA GLY A 128 21.56 3.58 -12.54
C GLY A 128 20.06 3.42 -12.77
N LEU A 129 19.48 4.19 -13.70
CA LEU A 129 18.07 4.09 -14.08
C LEU A 129 17.76 2.70 -14.69
N CYS A 130 18.61 2.19 -15.58
CA CYS A 130 18.46 0.83 -16.12
C CYS A 130 18.53 -0.24 -15.02
N ALA A 131 19.45 -0.12 -14.06
CA ALA A 131 19.56 -1.05 -12.93
C ALA A 131 18.31 -1.02 -12.03
N ILE A 132 17.74 0.17 -11.77
CA ILE A 132 16.48 0.33 -11.04
C ILE A 132 15.32 -0.33 -11.80
N ILE A 133 15.20 -0.10 -13.11
CA ILE A 133 14.15 -0.72 -13.95
C ILE A 133 14.29 -2.24 -13.96
N LEU A 134 15.51 -2.77 -14.14
CA LEU A 134 15.79 -4.20 -14.10
C LEU A 134 15.47 -4.81 -12.73
N PHE A 135 15.78 -4.10 -11.63
CA PHE A 135 15.44 -4.53 -10.28
C PHE A 135 13.91 -4.59 -10.06
N VAL A 136 13.16 -3.58 -10.54
CA VAL A 136 11.69 -3.57 -10.48
C VAL A 136 11.08 -4.72 -11.29
N ILE A 137 11.59 -4.99 -12.50
CA ILE A 137 11.12 -6.11 -13.34
C ILE A 137 11.43 -7.46 -12.66
N PHE A 138 12.65 -7.63 -12.15
CA PHE A 138 13.08 -8.84 -11.45
C PHE A 138 12.24 -9.10 -10.19
N TYR A 139 12.06 -8.07 -9.37
CA TYR A 139 11.24 -8.14 -8.15
C TYR A 139 9.76 -8.40 -8.48
N GLY A 140 9.22 -7.79 -9.53
CA GLY A 140 7.86 -8.04 -10.02
C GLY A 140 7.65 -9.49 -10.47
N PHE A 141 8.62 -10.08 -11.17
CA PHE A 141 8.56 -11.49 -11.58
C PHE A 141 8.69 -12.44 -10.37
N TRP A 142 9.59 -12.12 -9.43
CA TRP A 142 9.73 -12.84 -8.16
C TRP A 142 8.43 -12.83 -7.35
N LEU A 143 7.84 -11.65 -7.15
CA LEU A 143 6.57 -11.43 -6.45
C LEU A 143 5.42 -12.21 -7.12
N THR A 144 5.28 -12.09 -8.44
CA THR A 144 4.24 -12.80 -9.21
C THR A 144 4.36 -14.32 -9.05
N ARG A 145 5.59 -14.86 -9.03
CA ARG A 145 5.85 -16.29 -8.79
C ARG A 145 5.46 -16.74 -7.38
N HIS A 146 5.63 -15.88 -6.37
CA HIS A 146 5.21 -16.17 -5.00
C HIS A 146 3.70 -16.11 -4.82
N LEU A 147 3.02 -15.08 -5.36
CA LEU A 147 1.56 -14.99 -5.38
C LEU A 147 0.93 -16.18 -6.14
N GLY A 148 1.52 -16.59 -7.26
CA GLY A 148 1.08 -17.77 -8.02
C GLY A 148 1.19 -19.09 -7.23
N LYS A 149 2.16 -19.22 -6.31
CA LYS A 149 2.22 -20.37 -5.38
C LYS A 149 1.09 -20.34 -4.36
N ILE A 150 0.78 -19.16 -3.80
CA ILE A 150 -0.31 -18.99 -2.82
C ILE A 150 -1.66 -19.30 -3.47
N ALA A 151 -1.93 -18.75 -4.67
CA ALA A 151 -3.15 -19.02 -5.42
C ALA A 151 -3.33 -20.52 -5.76
N LYS A 152 -2.25 -21.19 -6.19
CA LYS A 152 -2.26 -22.65 -6.40
C LYS A 152 -2.48 -23.42 -5.10
N GLY A 153 -1.87 -22.99 -4.00
CA GLY A 153 -2.07 -23.59 -2.69
C GLY A 153 -3.55 -23.54 -2.26
N ILE A 154 -4.18 -22.37 -2.33
CA ILE A 154 -5.61 -22.19 -2.03
C ILE A 154 -6.49 -23.10 -2.91
N HIS A 155 -6.19 -23.18 -4.21
CA HIS A 155 -6.89 -24.08 -5.13
C HIS A 155 -6.72 -25.56 -4.73
N ASN A 156 -5.51 -25.97 -4.33
CA ASN A 156 -5.23 -27.35 -3.94
C ASN A 156 -5.87 -27.74 -2.59
N VAL A 157 -6.01 -26.81 -1.63
CA VAL A 157 -6.79 -27.02 -0.39
C VAL A 157 -8.26 -27.31 -0.71
N SER A 158 -8.85 -26.55 -1.66
CA SER A 158 -10.20 -26.82 -2.16
C SER A 158 -10.33 -28.22 -2.79
N MET A 159 -9.27 -28.67 -3.47
CA MET A 159 -9.20 -29.98 -4.14
C MET A 159 -8.66 -31.12 -3.25
N ARG A 160 -8.51 -30.92 -1.92
CA ARG A 160 -7.96 -31.93 -0.97
C ARG A 160 -6.62 -32.54 -1.39
N SER A 161 -5.82 -31.76 -2.11
CA SER A 161 -4.52 -32.16 -2.69
C SER A 161 -3.41 -31.16 -2.35
N TYR A 162 -3.57 -30.46 -1.23
CA TYR A 162 -2.59 -29.50 -0.74
C TYR A 162 -1.30 -30.21 -0.30
N THR A 163 -0.19 -29.48 -0.38
CA THR A 163 1.12 -29.91 0.08
C THR A 163 1.73 -28.80 0.92
N MET A 164 2.25 -29.15 2.08
CA MET A 164 2.71 -28.19 3.09
C MET A 164 3.79 -27.27 2.53
N LEU A 165 3.58 -25.96 2.62
CA LEU A 165 4.51 -24.95 2.12
C LEU A 165 5.45 -24.49 3.24
N PRO A 166 6.75 -24.29 2.96
CA PRO A 166 7.71 -23.88 3.98
C PRO A 166 7.50 -22.43 4.41
N GLU A 167 7.27 -22.24 5.70
CA GLU A 167 6.97 -20.95 6.35
C GLU A 167 8.24 -20.10 6.49
N ARG A 168 8.75 -19.58 5.36
CA ARG A 168 10.03 -18.84 5.30
C ARG A 168 9.94 -17.57 4.46
N GLY A 169 10.66 -16.54 4.90
CA GLY A 169 10.75 -15.25 4.23
C GLY A 169 9.46 -14.42 4.33
N VAL A 170 9.35 -13.39 3.48
CA VAL A 170 8.27 -12.38 3.51
C VAL A 170 6.85 -12.97 3.38
N PHE A 171 6.71 -14.16 2.78
CA PHE A 171 5.43 -14.86 2.62
C PHE A 171 5.20 -15.98 3.65
N GLY A 172 6.10 -16.13 4.64
CA GLY A 172 6.07 -17.23 5.60
C GLY A 172 4.76 -17.35 6.38
N GLU A 173 4.24 -16.22 6.87
CA GLU A 173 2.96 -16.15 7.61
C GLU A 173 1.77 -16.59 6.75
N ILE A 174 1.75 -16.23 5.46
CA ILE A 174 0.68 -16.62 4.53
C ILE A 174 0.76 -18.12 4.21
N TYR A 175 1.96 -18.68 4.07
CA TYR A 175 2.14 -20.14 3.94
C TYR A 175 1.70 -20.87 5.21
N GLY A 176 1.98 -20.33 6.40
CA GLY A 176 1.56 -20.93 7.68
C GLY A 176 0.05 -20.86 7.91
N ALA A 177 -0.59 -19.74 7.56
CA ALA A 177 -2.04 -19.63 7.57
C ALA A 177 -2.70 -20.67 6.64
N LEU A 178 -2.11 -20.91 5.46
CA LEU A 178 -2.62 -21.89 4.50
C LEU A 178 -2.39 -23.34 4.96
N ASN A 179 -1.22 -23.64 5.54
CA ASN A 179 -0.94 -24.94 6.18
C ASN A 179 -1.94 -25.23 7.31
N LYS A 180 -2.23 -24.23 8.16
CA LYS A 180 -3.19 -24.35 9.25
C LYS A 180 -4.62 -24.56 8.74
N MET A 181 -5.03 -23.81 7.72
CA MET A 181 -6.34 -23.97 7.09
C MET A 181 -6.56 -25.38 6.54
N ASP A 182 -5.57 -25.94 5.83
CA ASP A 182 -5.64 -27.32 5.33
C ASP A 182 -5.77 -28.35 6.45
N ALA A 183 -5.00 -28.18 7.53
CA ALA A 183 -5.05 -29.05 8.71
C ALA A 183 -6.41 -28.99 9.44
N GLU A 184 -6.98 -27.79 9.62
CA GLU A 184 -8.30 -27.61 10.24
C GLU A 184 -9.41 -28.25 9.39
N ILE A 185 -9.35 -28.11 8.07
CA ILE A 185 -10.33 -28.72 7.16
C ILE A 185 -10.20 -30.25 7.15
N CYS A 186 -8.98 -30.79 7.06
CA CYS A 186 -8.75 -32.24 7.14
C CYS A 186 -9.21 -32.83 8.48
N HIS A 187 -9.07 -32.08 9.58
CA HIS A 187 -9.58 -32.46 10.88
C HIS A 187 -11.12 -32.49 10.90
N SER A 188 -11.78 -31.45 10.38
CA SER A 188 -13.24 -31.36 10.27
C SER A 188 -13.84 -32.51 9.45
N ASP A 189 -13.27 -32.80 8.27
CA ASP A 189 -13.68 -33.92 7.41
C ASP A 189 -13.60 -35.25 8.16
N LYS A 190 -12.52 -35.48 8.92
CA LYS A 190 -12.34 -36.71 9.70
C LYS A 190 -13.39 -36.83 10.82
N VAL A 191 -13.64 -35.75 11.56
CA VAL A 191 -14.67 -35.72 12.61
C VAL A 191 -16.06 -36.01 12.03
N GLN A 192 -16.38 -35.48 10.84
CA GLN A 192 -17.64 -35.80 10.15
C GLN A 192 -17.71 -37.27 9.73
N GLN A 193 -16.65 -37.84 9.17
CA GLN A 193 -16.59 -39.26 8.79
C GLN A 193 -16.73 -40.20 9.99
N ASP A 194 -16.05 -39.89 11.10
CA ASP A 194 -16.13 -40.65 12.35
C ASP A 194 -17.54 -40.53 12.97
N THR A 195 -18.15 -39.34 12.94
CA THR A 195 -19.54 -39.12 13.40
C THR A 195 -20.54 -39.94 12.58
N GLU A 196 -20.44 -39.90 11.25
CA GLU A 196 -21.32 -40.68 10.36
C GLU A 196 -21.07 -42.19 10.45
N ARG A 197 -19.83 -42.61 10.77
CA ARG A 197 -19.53 -44.01 11.09
C ARG A 197 -20.20 -44.45 12.39
N ILE A 198 -20.00 -43.71 13.48
CA ILE A 198 -20.63 -43.99 14.78
C ILE A 198 -22.15 -44.00 14.64
N ARG A 199 -22.72 -43.07 13.86
CA ARG A 199 -24.15 -43.02 13.54
C ARG A 199 -24.66 -44.29 12.86
N ARG A 200 -23.94 -44.81 11.85
CA ARG A 200 -24.28 -46.08 11.17
C ARG A 200 -24.17 -47.27 12.11
N GLU A 201 -23.09 -47.35 12.90
CA GLU A 201 -22.88 -48.42 13.88
C GLU A 201 -23.98 -48.39 14.97
N TRP A 202 -24.35 -47.21 15.47
CA TRP A 202 -25.43 -47.02 16.45
C TRP A 202 -26.81 -47.40 15.91
N ILE A 203 -27.14 -46.99 14.67
CA ILE A 203 -28.38 -47.41 13.99
C ILE A 203 -28.42 -48.92 13.80
N ALA A 204 -27.31 -49.55 13.39
CA ALA A 204 -27.23 -50.99 13.20
C ALA A 204 -27.42 -51.76 14.53
N ASN A 205 -26.77 -51.30 15.61
CA ASN A 205 -26.90 -51.89 16.94
C ASN A 205 -28.33 -51.75 17.48
N ILE A 206 -28.95 -50.57 17.38
CA ILE A 206 -30.36 -50.40 17.77
C ILE A 206 -31.29 -51.28 16.93
N THR A 207 -31.05 -51.40 15.62
CA THR A 207 -31.88 -52.24 14.74
C THR A 207 -31.76 -53.73 15.10
N HIS A 208 -30.56 -54.17 15.44
CA HIS A 208 -30.30 -55.53 15.95
C HIS A 208 -31.04 -55.77 17.27
N ASP A 209 -30.92 -54.85 18.22
CA ASP A 209 -31.49 -55.00 19.56
C ASP A 209 -33.01 -54.82 19.57
N LEU A 210 -33.59 -54.09 18.60
CA LEU A 210 -35.05 -54.01 18.36
C LEU A 210 -35.62 -55.28 17.70
N LYS A 211 -34.85 -55.97 16.85
CA LYS A 211 -35.28 -57.22 16.20
C LYS A 211 -35.47 -58.37 17.22
N THR A 212 -34.67 -58.35 18.28
CA THR A 212 -34.64 -59.38 19.32
C THR A 212 -35.97 -59.50 20.11
N PRO A 213 -36.58 -58.44 20.68
CA PRO A 213 -37.88 -58.50 21.35
C PRO A 213 -39.08 -58.57 20.37
N LEU A 214 -38.93 -58.12 19.12
CA LEU A 214 -40.00 -58.20 18.11
C LEU A 214 -40.33 -59.64 17.70
N SER A 215 -39.37 -60.56 17.77
CA SER A 215 -39.58 -61.97 17.39
C SER A 215 -40.50 -62.71 18.40
N PRO A 216 -40.30 -62.64 19.73
CA PRO A 216 -41.28 -63.11 20.71
C PRO A 216 -42.66 -62.47 20.54
N ILE A 217 -42.75 -61.14 20.39
CA ILE A 217 -44.05 -60.44 20.27
C ILE A 217 -44.82 -60.92 19.03
N LYS A 218 -44.14 -61.08 17.88
CA LYS A 218 -44.73 -61.65 16.67
C LYS A 218 -45.14 -63.11 16.87
N GLY A 219 -44.31 -63.92 17.52
CA GLY A 219 -44.63 -65.31 17.83
C GLY A 219 -45.84 -65.46 18.77
N TYR A 220 -45.96 -64.59 19.77
CA TYR A 220 -47.16 -64.53 20.63
C TYR A 220 -48.40 -64.10 19.84
N ALA A 221 -48.29 -63.14 18.92
CA ALA A 221 -49.39 -62.74 18.06
C ALA A 221 -49.83 -63.88 17.11
N GLU A 222 -48.88 -64.64 16.54
CA GLU A 222 -49.15 -65.82 15.71
C GLU A 222 -49.81 -66.95 16.51
N LEU A 223 -49.31 -67.26 17.72
CA LEU A 223 -49.92 -68.26 18.61
C LEU A 223 -51.33 -67.86 19.09
N LEU A 224 -51.54 -66.57 19.40
CA LEU A 224 -52.87 -66.07 19.73
C LEU A 224 -53.82 -66.19 18.53
N MET A 225 -53.36 -65.81 17.33
CA MET A 225 -54.16 -65.92 16.10
C MET A 225 -54.51 -67.38 15.78
N ASP A 226 -53.55 -68.30 15.90
CA ASP A 226 -53.76 -69.73 15.67
C ASP A 226 -54.71 -70.35 16.72
N SER A 227 -54.59 -69.94 17.99
CA SER A 227 -55.52 -70.36 19.05
C SER A 227 -56.96 -69.88 18.79
N LEU A 228 -57.14 -68.64 18.32
CA LEU A 228 -58.47 -68.14 17.93
C LEU A 228 -59.02 -68.91 16.72
N THR A 229 -58.20 -69.23 15.72
CA THR A 229 -58.68 -70.02 14.56
C THR A 229 -59.04 -71.46 14.94
N LEU A 230 -58.29 -72.08 15.86
CA LEU A 230 -58.58 -73.43 16.34
C LEU A 230 -59.90 -73.48 17.13
N ASP A 231 -60.14 -72.47 17.98
CA ASP A 231 -61.38 -72.37 18.77
C ASP A 231 -62.60 -72.07 17.86
N ILE A 232 -62.42 -71.25 16.81
CA ILE A 232 -63.45 -71.00 15.77
C ILE A 232 -63.78 -72.28 14.98
N ASP A 233 -62.78 -73.09 14.58
CA ASP A 233 -63.04 -74.35 13.86
C ASP A 233 -63.65 -75.43 14.77
N LEU A 234 -63.23 -75.51 16.04
CA LEU A 234 -63.88 -76.39 17.04
C LEU A 234 -65.34 -76.00 17.27
N PHE A 235 -65.63 -74.69 17.41
CA PHE A 235 -66.99 -74.18 17.50
C PHE A 235 -67.82 -74.49 16.23
N GLY A 236 -67.24 -74.26 15.04
CA GLY A 236 -67.86 -74.57 13.76
C GLY A 236 -68.20 -76.06 13.61
N ARG A 237 -67.29 -76.96 14.02
CA ARG A 237 -67.52 -78.40 14.03
C ARG A 237 -68.59 -78.81 15.05
N ALA A 238 -68.59 -78.22 16.25
CA ALA A 238 -69.61 -78.51 17.27
C ALA A 238 -71.03 -78.15 16.79
N VAL A 239 -71.19 -76.97 16.17
CA VAL A 239 -72.46 -76.53 15.56
C VAL A 239 -72.87 -77.48 14.42
N ASN A 240 -71.95 -77.82 13.52
CA ASN A 240 -72.24 -78.68 12.37
C ASN A 240 -72.60 -80.13 12.78
N ASN A 241 -72.06 -80.63 13.89
CA ASN A 241 -72.38 -81.98 14.39
C ASN A 241 -73.79 -82.03 15.01
N GLN A 242 -74.27 -80.95 15.63
CA GLN A 242 -75.66 -80.86 16.09
C GLN A 242 -76.64 -80.79 14.91
N THR A 243 -76.35 -80.01 13.86
CA THR A 243 -77.21 -79.97 12.65
C THR A 243 -77.15 -81.27 11.84
N GLY A 244 -76.01 -81.96 11.83
CA GLY A 244 -75.86 -83.30 11.24
C GLY A 244 -76.69 -84.38 11.96
N THR A 245 -76.79 -84.31 13.29
CA THR A 245 -77.62 -85.22 14.09
C THR A 245 -79.12 -85.01 13.79
N GLY A 246 -79.55 -83.76 13.61
CA GLY A 246 -80.90 -83.44 13.12
C GLY A 246 -81.20 -84.08 11.77
N ARG A 247 -80.29 -83.97 10.79
CA ARG A 247 -80.49 -84.55 9.43
C ARG A 247 -80.56 -86.07 9.40
N ARG A 248 -79.89 -86.79 10.31
CA ARG A 248 -79.91 -88.27 10.35
C ARG A 248 -81.25 -88.85 10.85
N LEU A 249 -82.01 -88.11 11.66
CA LEU A 249 -83.33 -88.56 12.12
C LEU A 249 -84.42 -88.48 11.05
N TYR A 250 -84.30 -87.58 10.06
CA TYR A 250 -85.26 -87.48 8.95
C TYR A 250 -85.05 -88.55 7.85
N ALA A 251 -83.87 -89.15 7.76
CA ALA A 251 -83.54 -90.13 6.71
C ALA A 251 -83.98 -91.57 7.02
N ALA A 252 -84.45 -91.86 8.25
CA ALA A 252 -84.91 -93.18 8.68
C ALA A 252 -86.45 -93.33 8.72
N ALA A 253 -87.18 -92.32 8.23
CA ALA A 253 -88.66 -92.26 8.26
C ALA A 253 -89.28 -92.40 6.84
N VAL A 254 -88.62 -93.19 5.99
CA VAL A 254 -88.91 -93.45 4.57
C VAL A 254 -88.40 -94.86 4.25
N TYR A 255 -89.16 -95.87 3.81
CA TYR A 255 -90.62 -96.09 3.64
C TYR A 255 -90.91 -97.55 4.13
N PRO A 256 -92.18 -98.02 4.25
CA PRO A 256 -92.46 -99.45 4.46
C PRO A 256 -92.12 -100.33 3.24
#